data_AF-A0A9X2FLG1-F1
#
_entry.id   AF-A0A9X2FLG1-F1
#
_cell.length_a   1.000
_cell.length_b   1.000
_cell.length_c   1.000
_cell.angle_alpha   90.00
_cell.angle_beta   90.00
_cell.angle_gamma   90.00
#
_symmetry.space_group_name_H-M   'P 1'
#
loop_
_entity.id
_entity.type
_entity.pdbx_description
1 polymer ?
#
loop_
_entity_poly.entity_id
_entity_poly.type
_entity_poly.pdbx_seq_one_letter_code
_entity_poly.pdbx_strand_id
1 'polypeptide(L)' 'MRVSKTLIIMLLFVVGVLMIYGALTMKARDTWLTRILIILLGLACVGSSGYLLLHIFILK' A
#
# COMPACT_ATOMS: atom_id res chain seq x y z
N MET A 1 -19.90 -7.70 -10.45
CA MET A 1 -18.74 -6.88 -10.87
C MET A 1 -18.20 -5.91 -9.81
N ARG A 2 -19.02 -5.25 -8.96
CA ARG A 2 -18.49 -4.32 -7.93
C ARG A 2 -17.59 -5.01 -6.89
N VAL A 3 -18.01 -6.16 -6.37
CA VAL A 3 -17.31 -6.89 -5.30
C VAL A 3 -15.87 -7.31 -5.67
N SER A 4 -15.67 -7.73 -6.93
CA SER A 4 -14.33 -8.12 -7.42
C SER A 4 -13.37 -6.93 -7.48
N LYS A 5 -13.86 -5.73 -7.83
CA LYS A 5 -13.04 -4.51 -7.82
C LYS A 5 -12.66 -4.10 -6.40
N THR A 6 -13.58 -4.18 -5.44
CA THR A 6 -13.29 -3.87 -4.03
C THR A 6 -12.29 -4.85 -3.41
N LEU A 7 -12.39 -6.14 -3.74
CA LEU A 7 -11.43 -7.16 -3.30
C LEU A 7 -10.01 -6.87 -3.80
N ILE A 8 -9.86 -6.48 -5.07
CA ILE A 8 -8.55 -6.12 -5.64
C ILE A 8 -7.95 -4.91 -4.92
N ILE A 9 -8.76 -3.89 -4.62
CA ILE A 9 -8.29 -2.68 -3.93
C ILE A 9 -7.88 -3.00 -2.48
N MET A 10 -8.65 -3.85 -1.79
CA MET A 10 -8.29 -4.32 -0.45
C MET A 10 -7.00 -5.15 -0.45
N LEU A 11 -6.81 -6.01 -1.45
CA LEU A 11 -5.58 -6.76 -1.60
C LEU A 11 -4.38 -5.82 -1.80
N LEU A 12 -4.54 -4.79 -2.64
CA LEU A 12 -3.52 -3.77 -2.88
C LEU A 12 -3.14 -3.03 -1.59
N PHE A 13 -4.14 -2.69 -0.77
CA PHE A 13 -3.94 -2.05 0.53
C PHE A 13 -3.12 -2.95 1.48
N VAL A 14 -3.49 -4.23 1.59
CA VAL A 14 -2.75 -5.21 2.41
C VAL A 14 -1.31 -5.37 1.94
N VAL A 15 -1.08 -5.45 0.63
CA VAL A 15 0.26 -5.52 0.04
C VAL A 15 1.07 -4.26 0.35
N GLY A 16 0.47 -3.07 0.26
CA GLY A 16 1.11 -1.81 0.61
C GLY A 16 1.56 -1.76 2.08
N VAL A 17 0.71 -2.23 3.01
CA VAL A 17 1.06 -2.35 4.44
C VAL A 17 2.19 -3.35 4.65
N LEU A 18 2.15 -4.51 3.97
CA LEU A 18 3.21 -5.52 4.03
C LEU A 18 4.57 -4.97 3.56
N MET A 19 4.58 -4.15 2.50
CA MET A 19 5.81 -3.52 2.01
C MET A 19 6.41 -2.56 3.04
N ILE A 20 5.58 -1.76 3.72
CA ILE A 20 6.04 -0.85 4.78
C ILE A 20 6.61 -1.66 5.95
N TYR A 21 5.92 -2.73 6.36
CA TYR A 21 6.37 -3.60 7.45
C TYR A 21 7.66 -4.35 7.11
N GLY A 22 7.78 -4.81 5.86
CA GLY A 22 9.00 -5.42 5.31
C GLY A 22 10.17 -4.45 5.28
N ALA A 23 9.95 -3.19 4.89
CA ALA A 23 10.99 -2.16 4.93
C ALA A 23 11.41 -1.80 6.36
N LEU A 24 10.49 -1.87 7.32
CA LEU A 24 10.82 -1.68 8.74
C LEU A 24 11.69 -2.82 9.30
N THR A 25 11.46 -4.06 8.86
CA THR A 25 12.17 -5.27 9.30
C THR A 25 13.42 -5.63 8.50
N MET A 26 13.67 -4.95 7.37
CA MET A 26 14.90 -5.12 6.58
C MET A 26 16.16 -4.82 7.40
N LYS A 27 17.10 -5.77 7.39
CA LYS A 27 18.36 -5.71 8.14
C LYS A 27 19.26 -4.65 7.50
N ALA A 28 19.95 -3.87 8.33
CA ALA A 28 20.71 -2.65 7.98
C ALA A 28 21.85 -2.78 6.94
N ARG A 29 22.03 -3.94 6.30
CA ARG A 29 23.02 -4.16 5.24
C ARG A 29 22.51 -3.72 3.86
N ASP A 30 21.19 -3.59 3.70
CA ASP A 30 20.57 -3.04 2.50
C ASP A 30 20.61 -1.50 2.55
N THR A 31 21.13 -0.90 1.48
CA THR A 31 21.34 0.54 1.32
C THR A 31 20.14 1.34 1.82
N TRP A 32 20.36 2.32 2.71
CA TRP A 32 19.31 3.19 3.28
C TRP A 32 18.35 3.78 2.23
N LEU A 33 18.89 4.04 1.04
CA LEU A 33 18.17 4.51 -0.15
C LEU A 33 17.02 3.56 -0.53
N THR A 34 17.28 2.25 -0.57
CA THR A 34 16.29 1.22 -0.92
C THR A 34 15.16 1.17 0.11
N ARG A 35 15.50 1.29 1.40
CA ARG A 35 14.51 1.30 2.49
C ARG A 35 13.55 2.47 2.36
N ILE A 36 14.06 3.67 2.09
CA ILE A 36 13.25 4.88 1.90
C ILE A 36 12.34 4.71 0.68
N LEU A 37 12.88 4.20 -0.43
CA LEU A 37 12.13 3.97 -1.67
C LEU A 37 10.96 3.00 -1.46
N ILE A 38 11.18 1.91 -0.74
CA ILE A 38 10.13 0.91 -0.44
C ILE A 38 9.06 1.51 0.49
N ILE A 39 9.46 2.30 1.50
CA ILE A 39 8.51 2.98 2.39
C ILE A 39 7.65 3.98 1.61
N LEU A 40 8.27 4.77 0.73
CA LEU A 40 7.56 5.76 -0.09
C LEU A 40 6.57 5.08 -1.04
N LEU A 41 6.99 3.97 -1.66
CA LEU A 41 6.16 3.17 -2.55
C LEU A 41 4.97 2.55 -1.79
N GLY A 42 5.23 2.00 -0.60
CA GLY A 42 4.20 1.44 0.27
C GLY A 42 3.17 2.49 0.69
N LEU A 43 3.62 3.68 1.11
CA LEU A 43 2.76 4.81 1.46
C LEU A 43 1.90 5.27 0.28
N ALA A 44 2.49 5.40 -0.92
CA ALA A 44 1.74 5.75 -2.12
C ALA A 44 0.67 4.70 -2.47
N CYS A 45 0.99 3.41 -2.29
CA CYS A 45 0.09 2.30 -2.55
C CYS A 45 -1.09 2.26 -1.55
N VAL A 46 -0.81 2.46 -0.27
CA VAL A 46 -1.83 2.55 0.81
C VAL A 46 -2.71 3.80 0.63
N GLY A 47 -2.09 4.95 0.33
CA GLY A 47 -2.81 6.21 0.13
C GLY A 47 -3.73 6.18 -1.10
N SER A 48 -3.23 5.69 -2.24
CA SER A 48 -4.03 5.60 -3.47
C SER A 48 -5.17 4.57 -3.37
N SER A 49 -4.93 3.40 -2.76
CA SER A 49 -5.98 2.40 -2.54
C SER A 49 -7.03 2.88 -1.53
N GLY A 50 -6.60 3.55 -0.45
CA GLY A 50 -7.50 4.18 0.52
C GLY A 50 -8.36 5.30 -0.10
N TYR A 51 -7.76 6.14 -0.94
CA TYR A 51 -8.48 7.19 -1.68
C TYR A 51 -9.52 6.60 -2.64
N LEU A 52 -9.17 5.53 -3.37
CA LEU A 52 -10.11 4.82 -4.24
C LEU A 52 -11.28 4.22 -3.45
N LEU A 53 -11.01 3.61 -2.28
CA LEU A 53 -12.03 3.07 -1.38
C LEU A 53 -12.98 4.17 -0.88
N LEU A 54 -12.44 5.30 -0.42
CA LEU A 54 -13.20 6.49 -0.01
C LEU A 54 -14.10 6.99 -1.14
N HIS A 55 -13.57 7.10 -2.36
CA HIS A 55 -14.34 7.59 -3.50
C HIS A 55 -15.47 6.62 -3.91
N ILE A 56 -15.31 5.32 -3.69
CA ILE A 56 -16.32 4.30 -4.00
C ILE A 56 -17.40 4.19 -2.92
N PHE A 57 -17.05 4.43 -1.65
CA PHE A 57 -17.95 4.27 -0.51
C PHE A 57 -18.62 5.57 -0.04
N ILE A 58 -17.95 6.72 -0.11
CA ILE A 58 -18.43 8.01 0.44
C ILE A 58 -18.89 8.98 -0.63
N LEU A 59 -18.21 9.05 -1.78
CA LEU A 59 -18.56 9.95 -2.90
C LEU A 59 -19.58 9.35 -3.87
N LYS A 60 -20.36 8.38 -3.39
CA LYS A 60 -21.41 7.71 -4.14
C LYS A 60 -22.77 8.20 -3.68
#